data_AF-A0A2D3PRS0-F1
#
_entry.id   AF-A0A2D3PRS0-F1
#
_cell.length_a   1.000
_cell.length_b   1.000
_cell.length_c   1.000
_cell.angle_alpha   90.00
_cell.angle_beta   90.00
_cell.angle_gamma   90.00
#
_symmetry.space_group_name_H-M   'P 1'
#
loop_
_entity.id
_entity.type
_entity.pdbx_description
1 polymer ?
#
loop_
_entity_poly.entity_id
_entity_poly.type
_entity_poly.pdbx_seq_one_letter_code
_entity_poly.pdbx_strand_id
1 'polypeptide(L)'
;MGLGDLLFKEKEDKYLKQIEDLQNYLKIKDDEISYLTAQLEEVTKEKDARISSKQLEIFEKNFKHNIEVAKKYRSILDSYNLDTEKKSYKYRVDLKHFYSEKKFEEVIKFLNENNKFFVDELNEEIFDNMSKEVKNANKAKQRLIDFKNGQMEWSITTLINKGEELSKLYSKSRKLMTIFSDLYLEYLDDIVNFDFMALKSQGFDISEIEEFIAKRDNYYKERRR
;
A
#
# COMPACT_ATOMS: atom_id res chain seq x y z
N MET A 1 -47.55 -55.39 60.91
CA MET A 1 -47.01 -54.63 59.77
C MET A 1 -45.50 -54.60 59.95
N GLY A 2 -44.76 -55.27 59.07
CA GLY A 2 -43.34 -55.59 59.27
C GLY A 2 -42.40 -54.54 58.67
N LEU A 3 -41.19 -54.46 59.20
CA LEU A 3 -40.09 -53.56 58.79
C LEU A 3 -39.78 -53.57 57.27
N GLY A 4 -40.14 -54.63 56.55
CA GLY A 4 -40.03 -54.72 55.09
C GLY A 4 -40.92 -53.71 54.34
N ASP A 5 -42.20 -53.56 54.75
CA ASP A 5 -43.14 -52.63 54.09
C ASP A 5 -42.71 -51.16 54.21
N LEU A 6 -42.02 -50.82 55.30
CA LEU A 6 -41.49 -49.46 55.53
C LEU A 6 -40.32 -49.16 54.59
N LEU A 7 -39.41 -50.12 54.40
CA LEU A 7 -38.25 -50.01 53.51
C LEU A 7 -38.64 -49.97 52.02
N PHE A 8 -39.73 -50.66 51.63
CA PHE A 8 -40.24 -50.60 50.27
C PHE A 8 -40.93 -49.26 49.97
N LYS A 9 -41.74 -48.73 50.90
CA LYS A 9 -42.32 -47.39 50.79
C LYS A 9 -41.29 -46.27 50.69
N GLU A 10 -40.24 -46.30 51.51
CA GLU A 10 -39.18 -45.29 51.45
C GLU A 10 -38.41 -45.30 50.11
N LYS A 11 -38.25 -46.47 49.49
CA LYS A 11 -37.64 -46.58 48.15
C LYS A 11 -38.59 -46.08 47.07
N GLU A 12 -39.88 -46.42 47.17
CA GLU A 12 -40.92 -45.99 46.24
C GLU A 12 -41.08 -44.46 46.24
N ASP A 13 -41.11 -43.84 47.42
CA ASP A 13 -41.16 -42.38 47.58
C ASP A 13 -39.91 -41.70 47.00
N LYS A 14 -38.72 -42.32 47.15
CA LYS A 14 -37.48 -41.83 46.52
C LYS A 14 -37.54 -41.88 45.00
N TYR A 15 -38.05 -42.97 44.43
CA TYR A 15 -38.18 -43.10 42.98
C TYR A 15 -39.23 -42.13 42.41
N LEU A 16 -40.36 -41.95 43.09
CA LEU A 16 -41.37 -40.96 42.71
C LEU A 16 -40.80 -39.55 42.68
N LYS A 17 -40.02 -39.18 43.69
CA LYS A 17 -39.36 -37.87 43.75
C LYS A 17 -38.33 -37.68 42.63
N GLN A 18 -37.55 -38.72 42.31
CA GLN A 18 -36.63 -38.68 41.16
C GLN A 18 -37.36 -38.54 39.83
N ILE A 19 -38.51 -39.20 39.66
CA ILE A 19 -39.33 -39.08 38.45
C ILE A 19 -39.87 -37.64 38.31
N GLU A 20 -40.34 -37.05 39.40
CA GLU A 20 -40.84 -35.68 39.43
C GLU A 20 -39.73 -34.65 39.10
N ASP A 21 -38.53 -34.83 39.68
CA ASP A 21 -37.38 -33.99 39.39
C ASP A 21 -36.94 -34.09 37.92
N LEU A 22 -36.93 -35.30 37.35
CA LEU A 22 -36.62 -35.54 35.94
C LEU A 22 -37.68 -34.93 34.99
N GLN A 23 -38.96 -35.00 35.37
CA GLN A 23 -40.04 -34.38 34.60
C GLN A 23 -39.92 -32.85 34.59
N ASN A 24 -39.60 -32.24 35.73
CA ASN A 24 -39.34 -30.81 35.80
C ASN A 24 -38.09 -30.41 34.99
N TYR A 25 -37.03 -31.21 35.02
CA TYR A 25 -35.83 -30.97 34.22
C TYR A 25 -36.11 -31.02 32.72
N LEU A 26 -36.87 -32.03 32.27
CA LEU A 26 -37.30 -32.14 30.87
C LEU A 26 -38.10 -30.92 30.42
N LYS A 27 -39.05 -30.47 31.26
CA LYS A 27 -39.87 -29.29 30.95
C LYS A 27 -39.03 -28.03 30.79
N ILE A 28 -38.06 -27.80 31.67
CA ILE A 28 -37.12 -26.68 31.56
C ILE A 28 -36.32 -26.75 30.26
N LYS A 29 -35.90 -27.97 29.85
CA LYS A 29 -35.16 -28.16 28.60
C LYS A 29 -36.02 -27.95 27.35
N ASP A 30 -37.29 -28.35 27.37
CA ASP A 30 -38.22 -28.09 26.26
C ASP A 30 -38.48 -26.59 26.09
N ASP A 31 -38.60 -25.84 27.19
CA ASP A 31 -38.75 -24.37 27.16
C ASP A 31 -37.47 -23.70 26.61
N GLU A 32 -36.29 -24.20 26.99
CA GLU A 32 -34.99 -23.71 26.51
C GLU A 32 -34.79 -23.98 25.01
N ILE A 33 -35.15 -25.18 24.54
CA ILE A 33 -35.14 -25.53 23.11
C ILE A 33 -36.10 -24.62 22.34
N SER A 34 -37.31 -24.40 22.85
CA SER A 34 -38.30 -23.53 22.19
C SER A 34 -37.78 -22.10 22.07
N TYR A 35 -37.16 -21.57 23.13
CA TYR A 35 -36.55 -20.25 23.14
C TYR A 35 -35.39 -20.12 22.15
N LEU A 36 -34.46 -21.08 22.14
CA LEU A 36 -33.32 -21.09 21.23
C LEU A 36 -33.75 -21.22 19.76
N THR A 37 -34.81 -21.99 19.49
CA THR A 37 -35.37 -22.15 18.15
C THR A 37 -35.96 -20.84 17.64
N ALA A 38 -36.70 -20.11 18.49
CA ALA A 38 -37.24 -18.79 18.14
C ALA A 38 -36.13 -17.76 17.84
N GLN A 39 -35.06 -17.73 18.64
CA GLN A 39 -33.91 -16.86 18.37
C GLN A 39 -33.20 -17.21 17.05
N LEU A 40 -33.04 -18.49 16.74
CA LEU A 40 -32.43 -18.92 15.47
C LEU A 40 -33.27 -18.48 14.26
N GLU A 41 -34.59 -18.58 14.34
CA GLU A 41 -35.49 -18.07 13.30
C GLU A 41 -35.42 -16.55 13.12
N GLU A 42 -35.25 -15.80 14.19
CA GLU A 42 -35.10 -14.34 14.15
C GLU A 42 -33.76 -13.94 13.50
N VAL A 43 -32.65 -14.57 13.92
CA VAL A 43 -31.30 -14.32 13.37
C VAL A 43 -31.23 -14.70 11.88
N THR A 44 -31.88 -15.79 11.48
CA THR A 44 -31.92 -16.20 10.06
C THR A 44 -32.74 -15.24 9.20
N LYS A 45 -33.90 -14.78 9.67
CA LYS A 45 -34.69 -13.74 9.01
C LYS A 45 -33.91 -12.42 8.88
N GLU A 46 -33.19 -12.00 9.92
CA GLU A 46 -32.33 -10.81 9.86
C GLU A 46 -31.17 -10.96 8.87
N LYS A 47 -30.57 -12.15 8.77
CA LYS A 47 -29.45 -12.43 7.86
C LYS A 47 -29.90 -12.41 6.40
N ASP A 48 -31.06 -12.98 6.09
CA ASP A 48 -31.64 -13.02 4.74
C ASP A 48 -32.21 -11.66 4.30
N ALA A 49 -32.63 -10.80 5.23
CA ALA A 49 -33.17 -9.47 4.92
C ALA A 49 -32.10 -8.39 4.63
N ARG A 50 -30.81 -8.63 4.94
CA ARG A 50 -29.76 -7.60 4.84
C ARG A 50 -29.34 -7.25 3.41
N ILE A 51 -29.49 -8.16 2.44
CA ILE A 51 -29.13 -7.90 1.03
C ILE A 51 -30.19 -8.54 0.13
N SER A 52 -30.92 -7.70 -0.61
CA SER A 52 -31.92 -8.17 -1.57
C SER A 52 -31.27 -8.93 -2.73
N SER A 53 -31.94 -9.96 -3.27
CA SER A 53 -31.51 -10.68 -4.48
C SER A 53 -31.22 -9.75 -5.66
N LYS A 54 -32.00 -8.67 -5.83
CA LYS A 54 -31.73 -7.64 -6.85
C LYS A 54 -30.44 -6.87 -6.58
N GLN A 55 -30.11 -6.61 -5.31
CA GLN A 55 -28.84 -5.95 -4.95
C GLN A 55 -27.65 -6.87 -5.24
N LEU A 56 -27.77 -8.17 -4.94
CA LEU A 56 -26.76 -9.18 -5.31
C LEU A 56 -26.54 -9.25 -6.82
N GLU A 57 -27.63 -9.27 -7.59
CA GLU A 57 -27.56 -9.30 -9.06
C GLU A 57 -26.87 -8.05 -9.63
N ILE A 58 -27.15 -6.87 -9.05
CA ILE A 58 -26.46 -5.62 -9.41
C ILE A 58 -24.97 -5.69 -9.05
N PHE A 59 -24.62 -6.21 -7.86
CA PHE A 59 -23.23 -6.41 -7.46
C PHE A 59 -22.49 -7.33 -8.42
N GLU A 60 -23.07 -8.47 -8.77
CA GLU A 60 -22.47 -9.42 -9.71
C GLU A 60 -22.28 -8.80 -11.10
N LYS A 61 -23.27 -8.07 -11.61
CA LYS A 61 -23.19 -7.40 -12.91
C LYS A 61 -22.09 -6.34 -12.92
N ASN A 62 -22.02 -5.52 -11.88
CA ASN A 62 -20.97 -4.51 -11.73
C ASN A 62 -19.58 -5.14 -11.61
N PHE A 63 -19.47 -6.24 -10.87
CA PHE A 63 -18.21 -6.96 -10.70
C PHE A 63 -17.71 -7.57 -12.01
N LYS A 64 -18.59 -8.23 -12.78
CA LYS A 64 -18.27 -8.74 -14.12
C LYS A 64 -17.83 -7.64 -15.06
N HIS A 65 -18.57 -6.53 -15.11
CA HIS A 65 -18.22 -5.38 -15.93
C HIS A 65 -16.85 -4.81 -15.57
N ASN A 66 -16.56 -4.63 -14.27
CA ASN A 66 -15.26 -4.15 -13.81
C ASN A 66 -14.11 -5.09 -14.21
N ILE A 67 -14.32 -6.42 -14.13
CA ILE A 67 -13.32 -7.39 -14.58
C ILE A 67 -13.06 -7.26 -16.08
N GLU A 68 -14.10 -7.12 -16.91
CA GLU A 68 -13.94 -6.95 -18.35
C GLU A 68 -13.22 -5.65 -18.71
N VAL A 69 -13.59 -4.55 -18.04
CA VAL A 69 -12.94 -3.25 -18.21
C VAL A 69 -11.46 -3.31 -17.79
N ALA A 70 -11.16 -3.92 -16.65
CA ALA A 70 -9.78 -4.11 -16.20
C ALA A 70 -8.96 -4.95 -17.18
N LYS A 71 -9.54 -6.04 -17.74
CA LYS A 71 -8.89 -6.84 -18.79
C LYS A 71 -8.63 -6.00 -20.03
N LYS A 72 -9.60 -5.20 -20.48
CA LYS A 72 -9.45 -4.33 -21.64
C LYS A 72 -8.31 -3.33 -21.44
N TYR A 73 -8.23 -2.68 -20.28
CA TYR A 73 -7.13 -1.77 -19.98
C TYR A 73 -5.78 -2.49 -19.93
N ARG A 74 -5.72 -3.68 -19.34
CA ARG A 74 -4.49 -4.49 -19.32
C ARG A 74 -4.02 -4.85 -20.74
N SER A 75 -4.92 -5.30 -21.61
CA SER A 75 -4.59 -5.57 -23.02
C SER A 75 -4.13 -4.34 -23.79
N ILE A 76 -4.69 -3.16 -23.51
CA ILE A 76 -4.21 -1.90 -24.10
C ILE A 76 -2.78 -1.63 -23.61
N LEU A 77 -2.51 -1.70 -22.31
CA LEU A 77 -1.17 -1.50 -21.76
C LEU A 77 -0.15 -2.48 -22.37
N ASP A 78 -0.52 -3.76 -22.48
CA ASP A 78 0.30 -4.79 -23.12
C ASP A 78 0.58 -4.46 -24.59
N SER A 79 -0.40 -3.93 -25.34
CA SER A 79 -0.20 -3.52 -26.74
C SER A 79 0.80 -2.39 -26.93
N TYR A 80 0.96 -1.54 -25.92
CA TYR A 80 1.97 -0.48 -25.88
C TYR A 80 3.29 -0.93 -25.25
N ASN A 81 3.46 -2.22 -24.93
CA ASN A 81 4.58 -2.77 -24.17
C ASN A 81 4.82 -2.01 -22.85
N LEU A 82 3.76 -1.48 -22.24
CA LEU A 82 3.83 -0.81 -20.95
C LEU A 82 3.80 -1.87 -19.87
N ASP A 83 4.91 -2.01 -19.14
CA ASP A 83 5.03 -2.98 -18.04
C ASP A 83 3.98 -2.64 -16.97
N THR A 84 3.02 -3.56 -16.76
CA THR A 84 1.94 -3.38 -15.77
C THR A 84 2.42 -3.66 -14.34
N GLU A 85 3.56 -4.33 -14.21
CA GLU A 85 4.25 -4.57 -12.94
C GLU A 85 5.49 -3.69 -12.85
N LYS A 86 5.56 -2.87 -11.80
CA LYS A 86 6.68 -1.97 -11.58
C LYS A 86 7.90 -2.78 -11.11
N LYS A 87 8.71 -3.25 -12.07
CA LYS A 87 9.83 -4.18 -11.81
C LYS A 87 10.94 -3.60 -10.91
N SER A 88 11.17 -2.28 -10.95
CA SER A 88 12.06 -1.59 -10.00
C SER A 88 12.00 -0.08 -10.17
N TYR A 89 12.34 0.64 -9.11
CA TYR A 89 12.64 2.06 -9.13
C TYR A 89 14.00 2.30 -9.79
N LYS A 90 14.04 3.10 -10.87
CA LYS A 90 15.25 3.33 -11.67
C LYS A 90 16.26 4.27 -10.99
N TYR A 91 15.78 5.26 -10.24
CA TYR A 91 16.62 6.29 -9.62
C TYR A 91 16.53 6.28 -8.10
N ARG A 92 17.60 6.70 -7.43
CA ARG A 92 17.65 6.94 -5.98
C ARG A 92 17.11 8.34 -5.68
N VAL A 93 16.37 8.47 -4.58
CA VAL A 93 15.77 9.73 -4.14
C VAL A 93 16.55 10.28 -2.96
N ASP A 94 16.99 11.53 -3.03
CA ASP A 94 17.64 12.20 -1.89
C ASP A 94 16.65 12.44 -0.76
N LEU A 95 17.13 12.33 0.48
CA LEU A 95 16.37 12.73 1.66
C LEU A 95 15.92 14.19 1.61
N LYS A 96 16.70 15.07 0.99
CA LYS A 96 16.34 16.48 0.81
C LYS A 96 15.07 16.68 -0.05
N HIS A 97 14.88 15.83 -1.07
CA HIS A 97 13.67 15.86 -1.88
C HIS A 97 12.51 15.16 -1.18
N PHE A 98 12.77 14.01 -0.56
CA PHE A 98 11.74 13.21 0.10
C PHE A 98 11.15 13.86 1.36
N TYR A 99 12.00 14.51 2.15
CA TYR A 99 11.66 15.24 3.37
C TYR A 99 11.83 16.76 3.20
N SER A 100 11.42 17.29 2.05
CA SER A 100 11.61 18.70 1.68
C SER A 100 10.96 19.72 2.63
N GLU A 101 9.97 19.30 3.40
CA GLU A 101 9.27 20.18 4.34
C GLU A 101 10.18 20.58 5.52
N LYS A 102 10.18 21.87 5.86
CA LYS A 102 10.99 22.44 6.96
C LYS A 102 10.85 21.70 8.30
N LYS A 103 9.69 21.09 8.54
CA LYS A 103 9.42 20.28 9.75
C LYS A 103 10.31 19.04 9.90
N PHE A 104 10.99 18.61 8.83
CA PHE A 104 11.88 17.45 8.80
C PHE A 104 13.37 17.82 8.76
N GLU A 105 13.75 19.10 8.88
CA GLU A 105 15.17 19.51 8.85
C GLU A 105 16.03 18.80 9.90
N GLU A 106 15.51 18.65 11.13
CA GLU A 106 16.21 17.94 12.22
C GLU A 106 16.37 16.44 11.90
N VAL A 107 15.35 15.83 11.29
CA VAL A 107 15.40 14.42 10.85
C VAL A 107 16.46 14.24 9.77
N ILE A 108 16.50 15.12 8.76
CA ILE A 108 17.51 15.07 7.71
C ILE A 108 18.93 15.20 8.28
N LYS A 109 19.15 16.13 9.23
CA LYS A 109 20.45 16.31 9.88
C LYS A 109 20.91 15.04 10.58
N PHE A 110 20.04 14.44 11.39
CA PHE A 110 20.33 13.18 12.08
C PHE A 110 20.65 12.04 11.09
N LEU A 111 19.89 11.92 9.99
CA LEU A 111 20.13 10.89 8.98
C LEU A 111 21.47 11.09 8.27
N ASN A 112 21.79 12.33 7.89
CA ASN A 112 23.07 12.66 7.26
C ASN A 112 24.26 12.41 8.20
N GLU A 113 24.14 12.71 9.48
CA GLU A 113 25.17 12.39 10.50
C GLU A 113 25.43 10.88 10.62
N ASN A 114 24.40 10.06 10.35
CA ASN A 114 24.51 8.60 10.28
C ASN A 114 24.90 8.09 8.87
N ASN A 115 25.44 8.96 8.00
CA ASN A 115 25.82 8.65 6.63
C ASN A 115 24.69 8.06 5.77
N LYS A 116 23.45 8.53 5.99
CA LYS A 116 22.28 8.19 5.17
C LYS A 116 21.89 9.40 4.33
N PHE A 117 21.92 9.25 3.01
CA PHE A 117 21.64 10.34 2.07
C PHE A 117 20.46 10.05 1.15
N PHE A 118 20.10 8.77 1.01
CA PHE A 118 19.03 8.32 0.12
C PHE A 118 17.93 7.58 0.89
N VAL A 119 16.70 7.65 0.35
CA VAL A 119 15.50 7.02 0.96
C VAL A 119 15.64 5.50 1.06
N ASP A 120 16.37 4.86 0.14
CA ASP A 120 16.54 3.42 0.11
C ASP A 120 17.54 2.86 1.11
N GLU A 121 18.31 3.73 1.75
CA GLU A 121 19.23 3.37 2.81
C GLU A 121 18.53 3.35 4.18
N LEU A 122 17.25 3.75 4.22
CA LEU A 122 16.44 3.86 5.42
C LEU A 122 15.65 2.58 5.70
N ASN A 123 15.62 2.21 6.97
CA ASN A 123 14.70 1.25 7.53
C ASN A 123 13.87 1.92 8.65
N GLU A 124 12.85 1.23 9.13
CA GLU A 124 11.96 1.77 10.17
C GLU A 124 12.65 1.88 11.54
N GLU A 125 13.61 0.99 11.81
CA GLU A 125 14.35 0.92 13.07
C GLU A 125 15.23 2.15 13.33
N ILE A 126 15.75 2.80 12.27
CA ILE A 126 16.53 4.04 12.39
C ILE A 126 15.73 5.13 13.12
N PHE A 127 14.40 5.17 12.92
CA PHE A 127 13.54 6.15 13.57
C PHE A 127 13.23 5.80 15.02
N ASP A 128 13.26 4.51 15.37
CA ASP A 128 13.05 4.06 16.75
C ASP A 128 14.28 4.34 17.63
N ASN A 129 15.47 4.37 17.02
CA ASN A 129 16.73 4.72 17.67
C ASN A 129 17.00 6.23 17.72
N MET A 130 16.11 7.04 17.15
CA MET A 130 16.26 8.49 17.11
C MET A 130 15.98 9.09 18.50
N SER A 131 16.82 10.02 18.96
CA SER A 131 16.61 10.68 20.25
C SER A 131 15.23 11.35 20.30
N LYS A 132 14.57 11.32 21.46
CA LYS A 132 13.27 11.99 21.69
C LYS A 132 13.31 13.50 21.43
N GLU A 133 14.50 14.08 21.35
CA GLU A 133 14.74 15.49 21.03
C GLU A 133 14.54 15.81 19.55
N VAL A 134 14.67 14.83 18.64
CA VAL A 134 14.48 15.05 17.21
C VAL A 134 12.99 15.19 16.91
N LYS A 135 12.58 16.40 16.54
CA LYS A 135 11.17 16.69 16.27
C LYS A 135 10.69 15.96 15.02
N ASN A 136 9.44 15.53 15.05
CA ASN A 136 8.73 14.89 13.93
C ASN A 136 9.30 13.53 13.47
N ALA A 137 10.15 12.85 14.27
CA ALA A 137 10.64 11.50 13.97
C ALA A 137 9.51 10.50 13.62
N ASN A 138 8.45 10.45 14.42
CA ASN A 138 7.28 9.58 14.17
C ASN A 138 6.58 9.89 12.83
N LYS A 139 6.46 11.17 12.46
CA LYS A 139 5.87 11.57 11.18
C LYS A 139 6.77 11.20 10.00
N ALA A 140 8.08 11.29 10.19
CA ALA A 140 9.04 10.89 9.17
C ALA A 140 9.03 9.38 8.95
N LYS A 141 8.93 8.59 10.04
CA LYS A 141 8.72 7.14 9.99
C LYS A 141 7.45 6.79 9.23
N GLN A 142 6.33 7.43 9.55
CA GLN A 142 5.07 7.21 8.84
C GLN A 142 5.20 7.49 7.34
N ARG A 143 5.81 8.62 6.96
CA ARG A 143 6.03 8.95 5.53
C ARG A 143 6.89 7.90 4.81
N LEU A 144 7.87 7.29 5.48
CA LEU A 144 8.65 6.19 4.91
C LEU A 144 7.81 4.93 4.71
N ILE A 145 6.94 4.60 5.67
CA ILE A 145 6.00 3.47 5.58
C ILE A 145 5.04 3.69 4.40
N ASP A 146 4.46 4.89 4.29
CA ASP A 146 3.58 5.26 3.19
C ASP A 146 4.29 5.11 1.83
N PHE A 147 5.55 5.55 1.74
CA PHE A 147 6.40 5.37 0.56
C PHE A 147 6.62 3.89 0.20
N LYS A 148 6.95 3.03 1.18
CA LYS A 148 7.09 1.58 0.95
C LYS A 148 5.77 0.93 0.48
N ASN A 149 4.64 1.46 0.94
CA ASN A 149 3.31 1.04 0.53
C ASN A 149 2.86 1.67 -0.82
N GLY A 150 3.73 2.44 -1.49
CA GLY A 150 3.43 3.09 -2.76
C GLY A 150 2.52 4.32 -2.65
N GLN A 151 2.22 4.77 -1.43
CA GLN A 151 1.46 5.99 -1.17
C GLN A 151 2.43 7.17 -1.05
N MET A 152 2.71 7.82 -2.18
CA MET A 152 3.67 8.91 -2.22
C MET A 152 3.25 10.03 -3.17
N GLU A 153 3.82 11.20 -2.91
CA GLU A 153 3.61 12.39 -3.72
C GLU A 153 4.03 12.15 -5.18
N TRP A 154 3.32 12.78 -6.12
CA TRP A 154 3.63 12.67 -7.54
C TRP A 154 5.05 13.14 -7.88
N SER A 155 5.54 14.19 -7.23
CA SER A 155 6.90 14.69 -7.40
C SER A 155 7.97 13.63 -7.13
N ILE A 156 7.84 12.88 -6.04
CA ILE A 156 8.73 11.76 -5.68
C ILE A 156 8.56 10.59 -6.64
N THR A 157 7.31 10.29 -7.02
CA THR A 157 6.99 9.24 -7.98
C THR A 157 7.60 9.52 -9.35
N THR A 158 7.60 10.76 -9.80
CA THR A 158 8.24 11.17 -11.04
C THR A 158 9.75 11.04 -10.91
N LEU A 159 10.36 11.63 -9.87
CA LEU A 159 11.81 11.60 -9.67
C LEU A 159 12.38 10.17 -9.65
N ILE A 160 11.72 9.25 -8.94
CA ILE A 160 12.20 7.88 -8.79
C ILE A 160 12.11 7.04 -10.08
N ASN A 161 11.21 7.43 -10.99
CA ASN A 161 10.95 6.71 -12.24
C ASN A 161 11.65 7.37 -13.45
N LYS A 162 11.61 8.70 -13.52
CA LYS A 162 12.06 9.52 -14.64
C LYS A 162 13.38 10.24 -14.38
N GLY A 163 13.85 10.28 -13.15
CA GLY A 163 15.05 11.02 -12.77
C GLY A 163 14.77 12.52 -12.65
N GLU A 164 15.85 13.29 -12.50
CA GLU A 164 15.77 14.74 -12.35
C GLU A 164 15.34 15.41 -13.67
N GLU A 165 14.71 16.59 -13.55
CA GLU A 165 14.44 17.44 -14.71
C GLU A 165 15.73 17.87 -15.40
N LEU A 166 15.72 17.89 -16.73
CA LEU A 166 16.84 18.35 -17.55
C LEU A 166 17.19 19.81 -17.25
N SER A 167 16.19 20.61 -16.90
CA SER A 167 16.34 22.01 -16.49
C SER A 167 17.34 22.17 -15.33
N LYS A 168 17.35 21.25 -14.37
CA LYS A 168 18.24 21.34 -13.20
C LYS A 168 19.70 21.01 -13.53
N LEU A 169 19.94 20.11 -14.48
CA LEU A 169 21.30 19.74 -14.89
C LEU A 169 21.86 20.65 -15.97
N TYR A 170 21.03 21.11 -16.90
CA TYR A 170 21.43 21.80 -18.12
C TYR A 170 20.96 23.26 -18.18
N SER A 171 20.43 23.84 -17.09
CA SER A 171 19.97 25.24 -17.01
C SER A 171 20.89 26.27 -17.65
N LYS A 172 22.20 26.05 -17.60
CA LYS A 172 23.21 26.96 -18.17
C LYS A 172 23.25 26.97 -19.70
N SER A 173 22.76 25.92 -20.36
CA SER A 173 22.75 25.81 -21.83
C SER A 173 21.34 26.05 -22.38
N ARG A 174 21.00 27.32 -22.63
CA ARG A 174 19.68 27.71 -23.13
C ARG A 174 19.33 27.04 -24.46
N LYS A 175 20.31 26.96 -25.37
CA LYS A 175 20.15 26.35 -26.69
C LYS A 175 19.83 24.85 -26.58
N LEU A 176 20.50 24.14 -25.67
CA LEU A 176 20.23 22.72 -25.43
C LEU A 176 18.83 22.54 -24.83
N MET A 177 18.46 23.39 -23.87
CA MET A 177 17.13 23.36 -23.27
C MET A 177 16.01 23.60 -24.29
N THR A 178 16.20 24.52 -25.24
CA THR A 178 15.24 24.72 -26.33
C THR A 178 15.06 23.46 -27.17
N ILE A 179 16.17 22.79 -27.54
CA ILE A 179 16.10 21.53 -28.30
C ILE A 179 15.38 20.43 -27.51
N PHE A 180 15.66 20.31 -26.22
CA PHE A 180 14.95 19.35 -25.36
C PHE A 180 13.46 19.65 -25.29
N SER A 181 13.06 20.92 -25.13
CA SER A 181 11.66 21.32 -25.15
C SER A 181 10.97 21.05 -26.50
N ASP A 182 11.64 21.34 -27.62
CA ASP A 182 11.10 21.10 -28.97
C ASP A 182 10.89 19.59 -29.25
N LEU A 183 11.68 18.74 -28.60
CA LEU A 183 11.58 17.29 -28.65
C LEU A 183 10.72 16.68 -27.53
N TYR A 184 10.07 17.52 -26.70
CA TYR A 184 9.27 17.11 -25.55
C TYR A 184 10.04 16.23 -24.54
N LEU A 185 11.32 16.52 -24.36
CA LEU A 185 12.20 15.88 -23.40
C LEU A 185 12.26 16.74 -22.14
N GLU A 186 11.81 16.20 -21.01
CA GLU A 186 11.73 16.96 -19.75
C GLU A 186 12.63 16.36 -18.67
N TYR A 187 12.78 15.04 -18.66
CA TYR A 187 13.49 14.32 -17.61
C TYR A 187 14.71 13.56 -18.15
N LEU A 188 15.60 13.23 -17.22
CA LEU A 188 16.80 12.45 -17.51
C LEU A 188 16.53 11.07 -18.14
N ASP A 189 15.41 10.43 -17.83
CA ASP A 189 15.02 9.16 -18.46
C ASP A 189 14.60 9.36 -19.93
N ASP A 190 14.21 10.55 -20.34
CA ASP A 190 13.82 10.80 -21.74
C ASP A 190 15.07 10.88 -22.65
N ILE A 191 16.24 11.18 -22.08
CA ILE A 191 17.51 11.32 -22.82
C ILE A 191 18.45 10.10 -22.71
N VAL A 192 17.97 8.96 -22.20
CA VAL A 192 18.83 7.74 -22.07
C VAL A 192 19.48 7.38 -23.39
N ASN A 193 18.66 7.40 -24.45
CA ASN A 193 19.05 7.00 -25.80
C ASN A 193 19.17 8.21 -26.74
N PHE A 194 19.27 9.42 -26.18
CA PHE A 194 19.42 10.63 -26.99
C PHE A 194 20.79 10.64 -27.64
N ASP A 195 20.82 10.82 -28.97
CA ASP A 195 22.06 10.97 -29.73
C ASP A 195 22.59 12.40 -29.59
N PHE A 196 23.46 12.61 -28.61
CA PHE A 196 24.13 13.88 -28.36
C PHE A 196 25.00 14.33 -29.55
N MET A 197 25.49 13.41 -30.39
CA MET A 197 26.33 13.79 -31.54
C MET A 197 25.52 14.46 -32.63
N ALA A 198 24.20 14.23 -32.69
CA ALA A 198 23.29 14.95 -33.58
C ALA A 198 23.31 16.47 -33.32
N LEU A 199 23.66 16.91 -32.10
CA LEU A 199 23.79 18.33 -31.75
C LEU A 199 24.90 19.05 -32.53
N LYS A 200 25.85 18.34 -33.11
CA LYS A 200 26.87 18.93 -33.99
C LYS A 200 26.23 19.67 -35.17
N SER A 201 25.16 19.11 -35.74
CA SER A 201 24.39 19.73 -36.83
C SER A 201 23.66 21.00 -36.39
N GLN A 202 23.40 21.14 -35.08
CA GLN A 202 22.77 22.31 -34.46
C GLN A 202 23.82 23.36 -34.07
N GLY A 203 25.11 23.14 -34.37
CA GLY A 203 26.20 24.09 -34.10
C GLY A 203 26.63 24.10 -32.64
N PHE A 204 26.72 22.94 -31.99
CA PHE A 204 27.44 22.77 -30.73
C PHE A 204 28.86 22.27 -30.99
N ASP A 205 29.81 22.71 -30.17
CA ASP A 205 31.18 22.23 -30.24
C ASP A 205 31.31 20.84 -29.60
N ILE A 206 32.27 20.04 -30.08
CA ILE A 206 32.48 18.68 -29.60
C ILE A 206 32.77 18.67 -28.09
N SER A 207 33.55 19.64 -27.60
CA SER A 207 33.84 19.78 -26.17
C SER A 207 32.57 20.04 -25.33
N GLU A 208 31.64 20.85 -25.83
CA GLU A 208 30.37 21.10 -25.13
C GLU A 208 29.50 19.85 -25.10
N ILE A 209 29.46 19.10 -26.20
CA ILE A 209 28.74 17.84 -26.32
C ILE A 209 29.31 16.81 -25.32
N GLU A 210 30.63 16.69 -25.24
CA GLU A 210 31.31 15.81 -24.29
C GLU A 210 31.01 16.21 -22.84
N GLU A 211 30.96 17.51 -22.52
CA GLU A 211 30.53 17.98 -21.19
C GLU A 211 29.08 17.58 -20.87
N PHE A 212 28.16 17.66 -21.84
CA PHE A 212 26.78 17.26 -21.62
C PHE A 212 26.65 15.76 -21.36
N ILE A 213 27.35 14.94 -22.15
CA ILE A 213 27.40 13.49 -21.96
C ILE A 213 27.99 13.16 -20.58
N ALA A 214 29.10 13.80 -20.21
CA ALA A 214 29.74 13.60 -18.91
C ALA A 214 28.81 13.96 -17.74
N LYS A 215 28.05 15.05 -17.83
CA LYS A 215 27.04 15.43 -16.82
C LYS A 215 25.96 14.36 -16.67
N ARG A 216 25.43 13.86 -17.79
CA ARG A 216 24.44 12.77 -17.80
C ARG A 216 25.00 11.51 -17.13
N ASP A 217 26.18 11.08 -17.57
CA ASP A 217 26.77 9.81 -17.16
C ASP A 217 27.20 9.83 -15.69
N ASN A 218 27.74 10.96 -15.22
CA ASN A 218 28.02 11.16 -13.79
C ASN A 218 26.74 11.07 -12.95
N TYR A 219 25.66 11.74 -13.38
CA TYR A 219 24.38 11.63 -12.68
C TYR A 219 23.87 10.19 -12.65
N TYR A 220 23.91 9.47 -13.78
CA TYR A 220 23.48 8.07 -13.83
C TYR A 220 24.31 7.18 -12.91
N LYS A 221 25.63 7.38 -12.87
CA LYS A 221 26.51 6.61 -11.99
C LYS A 221 26.19 6.82 -10.51
N GLU A 222 25.84 8.03 -10.12
CA GLU A 222 25.50 8.35 -8.73
C GLU A 222 24.09 7.91 -8.34
N ARG A 223 23.14 8.01 -9.29
CA ARG A 223 21.71 8.00 -8.98
C ARG A 223 20.93 6.83 -9.54
N ARG A 224 21.41 6.12 -10.57
CA ARG A 224 20.71 4.92 -11.04
C ARG A 224 21.05 3.72 -10.16
N ARG A 225 20.07 2.83 -10.01
CA ARG A 225 20.26 1.51 -9.41
C ARG A 225 20.62 0.48 -10.46
#